data_AF-C4M1N1-F1
#
_entry.id   AF-C4M1N1-F1
#
_cell.length_a   1.000
_cell.length_b   1.000
_cell.length_c   1.000
_cell.angle_alpha   90.00
_cell.angle_beta   90.00
_cell.angle_gamma   90.00
#
_symmetry.space_group_name_H-M   'P 1'
#
loop_
_entity.id
_entity.type
_entity.pdbx_description
1 polymer ?
#
loop_
_entity_poly.entity_id
_entity_poly.type
_entity_poly.pdbx_seq_one_letter_code
_entity_poly.pdbx_strand_id
1 'polypeptide(L)'
;MSEERYDEIQLALQHIEVNWNEMGQRIQSFNSYIEQANTTKEFKKIAGEASDLIGDLDESEKLRTFISMTKIDIELTILEAKNLAVSDLKRSDPYVVFMANKEKYKTKVIENVLDPVWNESFQIKVEVGDKLMLQIMDKDVGKKDDENGVCYWKIPSMYSGQIIYDILDIDKKGFLYIKAVCNNSPLQKRLMPFDYEKITLLEVCIISVNGFYNSLISNTCIKDITKPKVLKHLKYTMELTTSKTKCQRLIKKKTVEGQQYGNYVFFDQRIFVKGTVNDEIKISFLAKEKHQKKFKVITNSSFIIPDFLPNEIMTLPIPLSESGSLQLKITCLESVYTNVYPTVIPTADMVIEKKGNVVMKLTKSNGFGDFLAPYATVQFGPLLITTSPIQHSGEPVIFNESFLALVETGTKAIVRMYNKDMKNPSKEGKKLCEGKFEVPEIKNKPVKVVVRFNSISQLEIEFFLIRTTSSVFDELEKTNRIEKRNQKIESIFNRFDEDKDGYLKVREFRTAIQFVNSTLTRSLSVFLFPCFAVNNQINLTIFKEVTEVLASFNNSHEAITKYIYNFIDQNKIGSITLTQFINFAHQTQIADSDKELTNLFNSFDYDKSKTLSYKEFYRMIQCVVID
;
A
#
# COMPACT_ATOMS: atom_id res chain seq x y z
N MET A 1 -1.90 -29.68 58.24
CA MET A 1 -3.18 -29.70 57.49
C MET A 1 -3.41 -31.13 57.06
N SER A 2 -4.64 -31.65 57.12
CA SER A 2 -4.96 -33.01 56.65
C SER A 2 -4.69 -33.13 55.14
N GLU A 3 -4.32 -34.32 54.65
CA GLU A 3 -4.08 -34.59 53.22
C GLU A 3 -5.29 -34.17 52.35
N GLU A 4 -6.52 -34.42 52.82
CA GLU A 4 -7.76 -33.98 52.15
C GLU A 4 -7.81 -32.46 51.89
N ARG A 5 -7.26 -31.64 52.79
CA ARG A 5 -7.29 -30.18 52.66
C ARG A 5 -6.21 -29.66 51.70
N TYR A 6 -5.18 -30.46 51.42
CA TYR A 6 -4.16 -30.13 50.43
C TYR A 6 -4.65 -30.45 49.02
N ASP A 7 -5.34 -31.58 48.85
CA ASP A 7 -5.93 -31.99 47.57
C ASP A 7 -7.07 -31.07 47.15
N GLU A 8 -7.92 -30.60 48.08
CA GLU A 8 -8.95 -29.58 47.79
C GLU A 8 -8.35 -28.25 47.29
N ILE A 9 -7.21 -27.82 47.86
CA ILE A 9 -6.51 -26.60 47.44
C ILE A 9 -5.85 -26.78 46.07
N GLN A 10 -5.27 -27.95 45.79
CA GLN A 10 -4.70 -28.26 44.47
C GLN A 10 -5.77 -28.37 43.38
N LEU A 11 -6.93 -28.97 43.70
CA LEU A 11 -8.08 -29.03 42.78
C LEU A 11 -8.65 -27.63 42.47
N ALA A 12 -8.71 -26.75 43.49
CA ALA A 12 -9.13 -25.37 43.33
C ALA A 12 -8.11 -24.55 42.52
N LEU A 13 -6.81 -24.75 42.73
CA LEU A 13 -5.76 -24.10 41.95
C LEU A 13 -5.75 -24.58 40.50
N GLN A 14 -5.94 -25.88 40.23
CA GLN A 14 -6.15 -26.41 38.88
C GLN A 14 -7.42 -25.86 38.23
N HIS A 15 -8.53 -25.73 38.95
CA HIS A 15 -9.75 -25.12 38.43
C HIS A 15 -9.55 -23.64 38.09
N ILE A 16 -8.78 -22.91 38.90
CA ILE A 16 -8.42 -21.51 38.63
C ILE A 16 -7.50 -21.45 37.40
N GLU A 17 -6.50 -22.30 37.29
CA GLU A 17 -5.54 -22.33 36.18
C GLU A 17 -6.19 -22.77 34.84
N VAL A 18 -7.14 -23.71 34.89
CA VAL A 18 -8.00 -24.10 33.75
C VAL A 18 -8.93 -22.96 33.36
N ASN A 19 -9.55 -22.26 34.32
CA ASN A 19 -10.36 -21.07 34.03
C ASN A 19 -9.54 -19.93 33.44
N TRP A 20 -8.30 -19.71 33.89
CA TRP A 20 -7.40 -18.70 33.32
C TRP A 20 -6.93 -19.08 31.91
N ASN A 21 -6.72 -20.38 31.63
CA ASN A 21 -6.38 -20.85 30.30
C ASN A 21 -7.59 -20.85 29.34
N GLU A 22 -8.78 -21.23 29.78
CA GLU A 22 -10.01 -21.10 29.00
C GLU A 22 -10.39 -19.63 28.78
N MET A 23 -10.33 -18.80 29.82
CA MET A 23 -10.54 -17.35 29.70
C MET A 23 -9.44 -16.73 28.85
N GLY A 24 -8.20 -17.21 28.93
CA GLY A 24 -7.09 -16.82 28.07
C GLY A 24 -7.30 -17.17 26.59
N GLN A 25 -7.81 -18.38 26.30
CA GLN A 25 -8.20 -18.82 24.95
C GLN A 25 -9.44 -18.09 24.43
N ARG A 26 -10.44 -17.83 25.28
CA ARG A 26 -11.63 -17.03 24.95
C ARG A 26 -11.28 -15.56 24.71
N ILE A 27 -10.37 -14.98 25.50
CA ILE A 27 -9.77 -13.66 25.26
C ILE A 27 -8.93 -13.68 23.98
N GLN A 28 -8.27 -14.80 23.63
CA GLN A 28 -7.54 -14.95 22.37
C GLN A 28 -8.48 -14.90 21.15
N SER A 29 -9.57 -15.67 21.20
CA SER A 29 -10.63 -15.64 20.19
C SER A 29 -11.30 -14.26 20.12
N PHE A 30 -11.63 -13.67 21.27
CA PHE A 30 -12.24 -12.34 21.38
C PHE A 30 -11.34 -11.21 20.88
N ASN A 31 -10.04 -11.25 21.16
CA ASN A 31 -9.06 -10.30 20.62
C ASN A 31 -8.93 -10.44 19.10
N SER A 32 -8.97 -11.67 18.57
CA SER A 32 -9.03 -11.92 17.12
C SER A 32 -10.32 -11.36 16.48
N TYR A 33 -11.44 -11.35 17.20
CA TYR A 33 -12.69 -10.72 16.74
C TYR A 33 -12.64 -9.18 16.81
N ILE A 34 -12.05 -8.61 17.87
CA ILE A 34 -11.83 -7.16 18.01
C ILE A 34 -10.93 -6.62 16.89
N GLU A 35 -9.91 -7.37 16.47
CA GLU A 35 -9.01 -6.98 15.38
C GLU A 35 -9.70 -6.95 14.00
N GLN A 36 -10.79 -7.69 13.82
CA GLN A 36 -11.57 -7.74 12.57
C GLN A 36 -12.68 -6.66 12.52
N ALA A 37 -12.98 -6.00 13.64
CA ALA A 37 -14.08 -5.05 13.74
C ALA A 37 -13.68 -3.64 13.29
N ASN A 38 -14.24 -3.18 12.17
CA ASN A 38 -13.91 -1.88 11.58
C ASN A 38 -14.98 -0.80 11.80
N THR A 39 -16.06 -1.10 12.53
CA THR A 39 -17.14 -0.14 12.82
C THR A 39 -17.75 -0.34 14.21
N THR A 40 -18.27 0.73 14.81
CA THR A 40 -18.98 0.70 16.10
C THR A 40 -20.21 -0.24 16.08
N LYS A 41 -20.77 -0.50 14.89
CA LYS A 41 -21.90 -1.42 14.68
C LYS A 41 -21.47 -2.89 14.69
N GLU A 42 -20.30 -3.19 14.12
CA GLU A 42 -19.65 -4.51 14.24
C GLU A 42 -19.16 -4.76 15.67
N PHE A 43 -18.60 -3.77 16.35
CA PHE A 43 -18.24 -3.88 17.76
C PHE A 43 -19.45 -4.23 18.65
N LYS A 44 -20.62 -3.62 18.41
CA LYS A 44 -21.85 -3.98 19.14
C LYS A 44 -22.38 -5.38 18.81
N LYS A 45 -22.22 -5.83 17.55
CA LYS A 45 -22.59 -7.19 17.13
C LYS A 45 -21.68 -8.24 17.77
N ILE A 46 -20.37 -7.99 17.74
CA ILE A 46 -19.34 -8.84 18.36
C ILE A 46 -19.47 -8.84 19.88
N ALA A 47 -19.87 -7.72 20.50
CA ALA A 47 -20.18 -7.67 21.94
C ALA A 47 -21.40 -8.54 22.29
N GLY A 48 -22.42 -8.56 21.42
CA GLY A 48 -23.57 -9.46 21.56
C GLY A 48 -23.17 -10.93 21.41
N GLU A 49 -22.36 -11.26 20.41
CA GLU A 49 -21.83 -12.61 20.18
C GLU A 49 -20.82 -13.05 21.28
N ALA A 50 -20.11 -12.10 21.90
CA ALA A 50 -19.24 -12.35 23.04
C ALA A 50 -20.02 -12.49 24.36
N SER A 51 -21.27 -12.03 24.43
CA SER A 51 -22.16 -12.24 25.58
C SER A 51 -22.45 -13.74 25.81
N ASP A 52 -22.45 -14.53 24.73
CA ASP A 52 -22.59 -15.99 24.78
C ASP A 52 -21.31 -16.70 25.25
N LEU A 53 -20.14 -16.04 25.20
CA LEU A 53 -18.83 -16.62 25.55
C LEU A 53 -18.42 -16.38 27.02
N ILE A 54 -18.94 -15.30 27.62
CA ILE A 54 -18.77 -14.91 29.01
C ILE A 54 -20.01 -15.42 29.75
N GLY A 55 -19.88 -16.42 30.62
CA GLY A 55 -21.00 -17.14 31.29
C GLY A 55 -21.93 -16.26 32.18
N ASP A 56 -22.42 -16.80 33.31
CA ASP A 56 -23.47 -16.25 34.21
C ASP A 56 -23.17 -14.90 34.92
N LEU A 57 -22.56 -13.92 34.24
CA LEU A 57 -22.48 -12.54 34.69
C LEU A 57 -23.77 -11.80 34.30
N ASP A 58 -24.25 -10.93 35.19
CA ASP A 58 -25.33 -10.01 34.86
C ASP A 58 -24.95 -9.14 33.66
N GLU A 59 -25.90 -8.87 32.76
CA GLU A 59 -25.70 -8.08 31.53
C GLU A 59 -25.04 -6.73 31.82
N SER A 60 -25.32 -6.15 32.99
CA SER A 60 -24.71 -4.89 33.42
C SER A 60 -23.20 -5.02 33.74
N GLU A 61 -22.74 -6.16 34.26
CA GLU A 61 -21.32 -6.46 34.51
C GLU A 61 -20.55 -6.82 33.25
N LYS A 62 -21.20 -7.55 32.32
CA LYS A 62 -20.65 -7.84 31.00
C LYS A 62 -20.39 -6.54 30.23
N LEU A 63 -21.36 -5.64 30.19
CA LEU A 63 -21.23 -4.31 29.58
C LEU A 63 -20.14 -3.47 30.27
N ARG A 64 -20.06 -3.46 31.61
CA ARG A 64 -19.00 -2.75 32.33
C ARG A 64 -17.60 -3.29 32.00
N THR A 65 -17.46 -4.59 31.93
CA THR A 65 -16.19 -5.27 31.61
C THR A 65 -15.79 -4.99 30.16
N PHE A 66 -16.71 -5.13 29.21
CA PHE A 66 -16.48 -4.81 27.80
C PHE A 66 -16.07 -3.35 27.60
N ILE A 67 -16.79 -2.40 28.22
CA ILE A 67 -16.46 -0.96 28.18
C ILE A 67 -15.10 -0.69 28.83
N SER A 68 -14.71 -1.43 29.86
CA SER A 68 -13.37 -1.31 30.45
C SER A 68 -12.27 -1.82 29.52
N MET A 69 -12.55 -2.82 28.68
CA MET A 69 -11.61 -3.39 27.72
C MET A 69 -11.43 -2.55 26.45
N THR A 70 -12.35 -1.62 26.17
CA THR A 70 -12.23 -0.70 25.03
C THR A 70 -11.58 0.63 25.39
N LYS A 71 -11.49 0.96 26.69
CA LYS A 71 -10.86 2.19 27.17
C LYS A 71 -9.34 2.09 27.11
N ILE A 72 -8.73 3.08 26.48
CA ILE A 72 -7.28 3.22 26.40
C ILE A 72 -6.86 4.63 26.82
N ASP A 73 -5.70 4.71 27.47
CA ASP A 73 -5.05 5.98 27.76
C ASP A 73 -4.01 6.24 26.66
N ILE A 74 -4.14 7.38 25.97
CA ILE A 74 -3.23 7.75 24.88
C ILE A 74 -2.66 9.16 25.09
N GLU A 75 -1.42 9.35 24.66
CA GLU A 75 -0.86 10.67 24.38
C GLU A 75 -1.15 11.00 22.92
N LEU A 76 -2.06 11.95 22.68
CA LEU A 76 -2.35 12.48 21.35
C LEU A 76 -1.54 13.76 21.12
N THR A 77 -0.60 13.69 20.17
CA THR A 77 0.15 14.84 19.66
C THR A 77 -0.50 15.39 18.41
N ILE A 78 -0.92 16.66 18.45
CA ILE A 78 -1.33 17.44 17.27
C ILE A 78 -0.05 18.00 16.65
N LEU A 79 0.39 17.42 15.53
CA LEU A 79 1.69 17.73 14.93
C LEU A 79 1.64 19.06 14.16
N GLU A 80 0.95 19.07 13.04
CA GLU A 80 0.85 20.23 12.15
C GLU A 80 -0.38 20.10 11.25
N ALA A 81 -0.80 21.21 10.66
CA ALA A 81 -1.75 21.21 9.55
C ALA A 81 -1.08 21.75 8.30
N LYS A 82 -1.60 21.36 7.14
CA LYS A 82 -1.14 21.85 5.83
C LYS A 82 -2.29 22.39 5.00
N ASN A 83 -2.02 23.47 4.28
CA ASN A 83 -2.90 24.03 3.26
C ASN A 83 -4.31 24.39 3.79
N LEU A 84 -4.40 24.98 4.98
CA LEU A 84 -5.66 25.42 5.57
C LEU A 84 -6.44 26.39 4.65
N ALA A 85 -7.75 26.50 4.87
CA ALA A 85 -8.54 27.55 4.23
C ALA A 85 -8.15 28.92 4.79
N VAL A 86 -8.29 29.93 3.94
CA VAL A 86 -8.06 31.31 4.32
C VAL A 86 -9.40 31.83 4.82
N SER A 87 -9.55 31.99 6.14
CA SER A 87 -10.77 32.55 6.74
C SER A 87 -10.78 34.06 6.59
N ASP A 88 -9.60 34.68 6.72
CA ASP A 88 -9.46 36.13 6.84
C ASP A 88 -8.79 36.77 5.60
N LEU A 89 -8.95 38.09 5.39
CA LEU A 89 -8.60 38.79 4.15
C LEU A 89 -7.18 38.51 3.61
N LYS A 90 -6.20 38.11 4.45
CA LYS A 90 -4.87 37.61 4.00
C LYS A 90 -4.16 36.59 4.93
N ARG A 91 -4.65 36.26 6.13
CA ARG A 91 -3.89 35.57 7.21
C ARG A 91 -4.84 34.73 8.08
N SER A 92 -4.38 33.64 8.70
CA SER A 92 -5.15 32.89 9.71
C SER A 92 -4.26 32.65 10.92
N ASP A 93 -4.85 32.65 12.11
CA ASP A 93 -4.27 32.38 13.41
C ASP A 93 -4.81 31.02 13.95
N PRO A 94 -4.46 29.88 13.32
CA PRO A 94 -5.12 28.61 13.60
C PRO A 94 -4.76 27.98 14.94
N TYR A 95 -5.74 27.29 15.53
CA TYR A 95 -5.58 26.37 16.65
C TYR A 95 -6.58 25.21 16.56
N VAL A 96 -6.29 24.09 17.23
CA VAL A 96 -7.16 22.91 17.24
C VAL A 96 -7.87 22.80 18.59
N VAL A 97 -9.17 22.48 18.54
CA VAL A 97 -10.02 22.18 19.69
C VAL A 97 -10.63 20.81 19.52
N PHE A 98 -10.66 20.03 20.60
CA PHE A 98 -11.35 18.76 20.62
C PHE A 98 -11.88 18.45 22.02
N MET A 99 -12.80 17.51 22.10
CA MET A 99 -13.32 16.99 23.37
C MET A 99 -13.01 15.50 23.48
N ALA A 100 -12.42 15.10 24.59
CA ALA A 100 -12.19 13.70 24.94
C ALA A 100 -12.63 13.49 26.39
N ASN A 101 -13.40 12.42 26.66
CA ASN A 101 -13.94 12.13 27.99
C ASN A 101 -14.60 13.34 28.69
N LYS A 102 -15.42 14.11 27.93
CA LYS A 102 -16.11 15.34 28.39
C LYS A 102 -15.20 16.51 28.80
N GLU A 103 -13.90 16.41 28.58
CA GLU A 103 -12.94 17.48 28.79
C GLU A 103 -12.59 18.14 27.47
N LYS A 104 -12.42 19.47 27.49
CA LYS A 104 -12.08 20.27 26.31
C LYS A 104 -10.58 20.53 26.29
N TYR A 105 -9.96 20.18 25.17
CA TYR A 105 -8.54 20.40 24.90
C TYR A 105 -8.38 21.43 23.79
N LYS A 106 -7.28 22.20 23.86
CA LYS A 106 -6.96 23.25 22.90
C LYS A 106 -5.45 23.40 22.73
N THR A 107 -4.97 23.51 21.49
CA THR A 107 -3.57 23.86 21.19
C THR A 107 -3.32 25.36 21.35
N LYS A 108 -2.05 25.76 21.36
CA LYS A 108 -1.67 27.16 21.17
C LYS A 108 -2.15 27.66 19.81
N VAL A 109 -2.33 28.97 19.76
CA VAL A 109 -2.62 29.71 18.54
C VAL A 109 -1.30 30.03 17.88
N ILE A 110 -1.19 29.74 16.58
CA ILE A 110 -0.02 30.13 15.79
C ILE A 110 -0.45 31.23 14.84
N GLU A 111 0.12 32.41 15.00
CA GLU A 111 -0.32 33.59 14.27
C GLU A 111 0.12 33.58 12.81
N ASN A 112 -0.77 34.01 11.92
CA ASN A 112 -0.53 34.32 10.52
C ASN A 112 0.14 33.19 9.72
N VAL A 113 -0.44 31.98 9.78
CA VAL A 113 0.09 30.80 9.11
C VAL A 113 -1.03 29.88 8.61
N LEU A 114 -0.89 29.34 7.39
CA LEU A 114 -1.82 28.36 6.81
C LEU A 114 -1.31 26.92 6.91
N ASP A 115 -0.08 26.77 7.42
CA ASP A 115 0.64 25.52 7.60
C ASP A 115 1.24 25.45 9.02
N PRO A 116 0.41 25.59 10.07
CA PRO A 116 0.85 25.67 11.48
C PRO A 116 1.53 24.38 11.93
N VAL A 117 2.58 24.51 12.75
CA VAL A 117 3.27 23.40 13.43
C VAL A 117 3.09 23.59 14.93
N TRP A 118 2.15 22.85 15.53
CA TRP A 118 1.89 22.92 16.98
C TRP A 118 2.84 22.01 17.75
N ASN A 119 2.92 20.74 17.33
CA ASN A 119 3.66 19.68 18.03
C ASN A 119 3.32 19.65 19.54
N GLU A 120 2.02 19.69 19.85
CA GLU A 120 1.49 19.73 21.21
C GLU A 120 0.82 18.41 21.58
N SER A 121 1.23 17.84 22.72
CA SER A 121 0.74 16.57 23.24
C SER A 121 -0.31 16.75 24.34
N PHE A 122 -1.32 15.89 24.31
CA PHE A 122 -2.40 15.84 25.30
C PHE A 122 -2.59 14.41 25.78
N GLN A 123 -2.68 14.22 27.10
CA GLN A 123 -3.02 12.94 27.71
C GLN A 123 -4.55 12.82 27.74
N ILE A 124 -5.09 11.83 27.04
CA ILE A 124 -6.54 11.64 26.93
C ILE A 124 -6.94 10.18 27.14
N LYS A 125 -8.14 10.00 27.69
CA LYS A 125 -8.81 8.70 27.78
C LYS A 125 -9.84 8.60 26.68
N VAL A 126 -9.76 7.57 25.86
CA VAL A 126 -10.64 7.35 24.71
C VAL A 126 -11.08 5.90 24.64
N GLU A 127 -12.16 5.64 23.93
CA GLU A 127 -12.63 4.28 23.68
C GLU A 127 -12.27 3.86 22.25
N VAL A 128 -11.78 2.63 22.08
CA VAL A 128 -11.49 2.05 20.77
C VAL A 128 -12.76 2.05 19.92
N GLY A 129 -12.61 2.49 18.67
CA GLY A 129 -13.72 2.59 17.71
C GLY A 129 -14.50 3.91 17.78
N ASP A 130 -14.29 4.75 18.80
CA ASP A 130 -14.89 6.08 18.88
C ASP A 130 -14.35 7.01 17.79
N LYS A 131 -15.12 8.05 17.49
CA LYS A 131 -14.71 9.12 16.57
C LYS A 131 -14.39 10.38 17.37
N LEU A 132 -13.11 10.71 17.44
CA LEU A 132 -12.64 11.96 18.00
C LEU A 132 -12.78 13.08 16.96
N MET A 133 -13.59 14.10 17.27
CA MET A 133 -13.75 15.28 16.42
C MET A 133 -12.69 16.33 16.77
N LEU A 134 -11.92 16.74 15.76
CA LEU A 134 -10.87 17.75 15.84
C LEU A 134 -11.30 18.96 15.01
N GLN A 135 -11.58 20.07 15.68
CA GLN A 135 -12.04 21.32 15.08
C GLN A 135 -10.86 22.27 14.94
N ILE A 136 -10.59 22.73 13.73
CA ILE A 136 -9.61 23.77 13.44
C ILE A 136 -10.34 25.11 13.51
N MET A 137 -9.90 25.97 14.41
CA MET A 137 -10.44 27.30 14.67
C MET A 137 -9.44 28.36 14.24
N ASP A 138 -9.93 29.53 13.84
CA ASP A 138 -9.15 30.71 13.51
C ASP A 138 -9.40 31.77 14.59
N LYS A 139 -8.34 32.27 15.26
CA LYS A 139 -8.51 33.25 16.33
C LYS A 139 -8.68 34.65 15.75
N ASP A 140 -9.76 35.34 16.14
CA ASP A 140 -10.04 36.70 15.69
C ASP A 140 -9.94 37.73 16.82
N VAL A 141 -9.28 38.87 16.55
CA VAL A 141 -9.19 39.95 17.53
C VAL A 141 -10.49 40.76 17.51
N GLY A 142 -11.23 40.71 18.63
CA GLY A 142 -12.43 41.53 18.86
C GLY A 142 -13.73 40.99 18.24
N LYS A 143 -13.71 39.74 17.74
CA LYS A 143 -14.90 39.00 17.27
C LYS A 143 -14.85 37.55 17.78
N LYS A 144 -15.90 36.79 17.51
CA LYS A 144 -15.93 35.35 17.79
C LYS A 144 -15.08 34.64 16.74
N ASP A 145 -14.17 33.79 17.21
CA ASP A 145 -13.32 32.92 16.38
C ASP A 145 -14.12 32.13 15.34
N ASP A 146 -13.65 32.17 14.10
CA ASP A 146 -14.22 31.44 12.97
C ASP A 146 -13.77 29.98 12.92
N GLU A 147 -14.67 29.08 12.51
CA GLU A 147 -14.30 27.68 12.29
C GLU A 147 -13.62 27.54 10.91
N ASN A 148 -12.38 27.05 10.90
CA ASN A 148 -11.57 26.85 9.69
C ASN A 148 -11.56 25.37 9.20
N GLY A 149 -12.41 24.54 9.79
CA GLY A 149 -12.72 23.18 9.33
C GLY A 149 -12.75 22.15 10.45
N VAL A 150 -13.20 20.95 10.13
CA VAL A 150 -13.34 19.83 11.05
C VAL A 150 -12.79 18.56 10.40
N CYS A 151 -12.16 17.73 11.21
CA CYS A 151 -11.78 16.38 10.82
C CYS A 151 -12.08 15.39 11.95
N TYR A 152 -12.12 14.10 11.61
CA TYR A 152 -12.48 13.04 12.54
C TYR A 152 -11.40 11.97 12.53
N TRP A 153 -10.96 11.58 13.72
CA TRP A 153 -10.08 10.44 13.89
C TRP A 153 -10.84 9.28 14.53
N LYS A 154 -10.86 8.13 13.86
CA LYS A 154 -11.43 6.91 14.42
C LYS A 154 -10.36 6.23 15.26
N ILE A 155 -10.58 6.12 16.56
CA ILE A 155 -9.60 5.54 17.50
C ILE A 155 -9.36 4.07 17.12
N PRO A 156 -8.13 3.70 16.70
CA PRO A 156 -7.80 2.32 16.39
C PRO A 156 -7.58 1.51 17.67
N SER A 157 -7.65 0.18 17.57
CA SER A 157 -7.16 -0.71 18.62
C SER A 157 -5.65 -0.52 18.75
N MET A 158 -5.16 -0.29 19.98
CA MET A 158 -3.74 -0.07 20.25
C MET A 158 -3.28 -0.91 21.44
N TYR A 159 -2.07 -1.49 21.36
CA TYR A 159 -1.41 -2.09 22.52
C TYR A 159 -0.54 -1.05 23.25
N SER A 160 -0.26 -1.29 24.53
CA SER A 160 0.58 -0.39 25.34
C SER A 160 1.97 -0.18 24.73
N GLY A 161 2.35 1.08 24.52
CA GLY A 161 3.58 1.51 23.85
C GLY A 161 3.49 1.61 22.32
N GLN A 162 2.34 1.27 21.70
CA GLN A 162 2.17 1.41 20.26
C GLN A 162 2.12 2.89 19.86
N ILE A 163 2.81 3.22 18.75
CA ILE A 163 2.80 4.54 18.14
C ILE A 163 2.04 4.46 16.82
N ILE A 164 1.08 5.35 16.62
CA ILE A 164 0.33 5.49 15.37
C ILE A 164 0.48 6.93 14.89
N TYR A 165 0.65 7.09 13.59
CA TYR A 165 0.60 8.38 12.92
C TYR A 165 -0.58 8.37 11.95
N ASP A 166 -1.30 9.48 11.86
CA ASP A 166 -2.45 9.57 10.97
C ASP A 166 -2.51 10.91 10.23
N ILE A 167 -3.17 10.86 9.06
CA ILE A 167 -3.43 12.00 8.18
C ILE A 167 -4.95 12.15 8.08
N LEU A 168 -5.46 13.24 8.63
CA LEU A 168 -6.89 13.52 8.67
C LEU A 168 -7.24 14.57 7.62
N ASP A 169 -8.20 14.25 6.76
CA ASP A 169 -8.76 15.20 5.80
C ASP A 169 -9.61 16.24 6.53
N ILE A 170 -9.30 17.52 6.33
CA ILE A 170 -10.14 18.62 6.82
C ILE A 170 -11.25 18.85 5.80
N ASP A 171 -12.50 18.83 6.27
CA ASP A 171 -13.71 18.92 5.45
C ASP A 171 -13.75 20.14 4.52
N LYS A 172 -13.26 21.31 4.98
CA LYS A 172 -13.15 22.53 4.18
C LYS A 172 -11.94 22.46 3.26
N LYS A 173 -10.73 22.43 3.83
CA LYS A 173 -9.48 22.44 3.07
C LYS A 173 -8.28 22.10 3.95
N GLY A 174 -7.42 21.23 3.44
CA GLY A 174 -6.13 20.92 4.06
C GLY A 174 -6.15 19.58 4.78
N PHE A 175 -5.05 19.32 5.49
CA PHE A 175 -4.82 18.08 6.22
C PHE A 175 -4.36 18.40 7.63
N LEU A 176 -4.75 17.59 8.61
CA LEU A 176 -4.22 17.61 9.96
C LEU A 176 -3.42 16.32 10.20
N TYR A 177 -2.17 16.46 10.63
CA TYR A 177 -1.34 15.31 10.99
C TYR A 177 -1.30 15.14 12.50
N ILE A 178 -1.47 13.90 12.94
CA ILE A 178 -1.47 13.54 14.35
C ILE A 178 -0.54 12.36 14.60
N LYS A 179 -0.07 12.27 15.84
CA LYS A 179 0.63 11.11 16.38
C LYS A 179 -0.08 10.70 17.67
N ALA A 180 -0.36 9.42 17.85
CA ALA A 180 -0.88 8.87 19.08
C ALA A 180 0.10 7.84 19.64
N VAL A 181 0.39 7.94 20.93
CA VAL A 181 1.14 6.92 21.67
C VAL A 181 0.19 6.31 22.69
N CYS A 182 -0.01 5.00 22.64
CA CYS A 182 -0.82 4.33 23.65
C CYS A 182 0.01 4.13 24.92
N ASN A 183 -0.41 4.75 26.01
CA ASN A 183 0.29 4.67 27.29
C ASN A 183 -0.20 3.47 28.10
N ASN A 184 -1.50 3.19 28.03
CA ASN A 184 -2.12 2.08 28.72
C ASN A 184 -3.27 1.51 27.89
N SER A 185 -3.26 0.21 27.71
CA SER A 185 -4.30 -0.55 27.03
C SER A 185 -4.38 -1.96 27.62
N PRO A 186 -5.60 -2.52 27.71
CA PRO A 186 -5.80 -3.92 28.05
C PRO A 186 -5.29 -4.87 26.96
N LEU A 187 -5.02 -4.37 25.75
CA LEU A 187 -4.44 -5.16 24.67
C LEU A 187 -2.95 -5.39 24.89
N GLN A 188 -2.55 -6.67 24.82
CA GLN A 188 -1.15 -7.06 24.84
C GLN A 188 -0.53 -6.94 23.44
N LYS A 189 0.75 -6.57 23.38
CA LYS A 189 1.49 -6.56 22.13
C LYS A 189 1.60 -7.98 21.57
N ARG A 190 1.10 -8.18 20.35
CA ARG A 190 1.22 -9.44 19.61
C ARG A 190 1.80 -9.18 18.24
N LEU A 191 2.66 -10.09 17.78
CA LEU A 191 3.16 -10.08 16.42
C LEU A 191 2.04 -10.51 15.48
N MET A 192 1.85 -9.73 14.42
CA MET A 192 0.85 -10.00 13.41
C MET A 192 1.42 -10.90 12.31
N PRO A 193 0.58 -11.73 11.67
CA PRO A 193 0.91 -12.27 10.37
C PRO A 193 1.31 -11.14 9.43
N PHE A 194 2.18 -11.45 8.47
CA PHE A 194 2.53 -10.49 7.44
C PHE A 194 1.26 -10.04 6.72
N ASP A 195 1.20 -8.79 6.25
CA ASP A 195 0.14 -8.30 5.37
C ASP A 195 0.75 -7.43 4.28
N TYR A 196 0.77 -7.95 3.06
CA TYR A 196 1.34 -7.24 1.91
C TYR A 196 0.48 -6.04 1.47
N GLU A 197 -0.80 -5.99 1.83
CA GLU A 197 -1.70 -4.87 1.54
C GLU A 197 -1.65 -3.78 2.61
N LYS A 198 -0.84 -4.00 3.67
CA LYS A 198 -0.68 -3.05 4.75
C LYS A 198 -0.24 -1.70 4.19
N ILE A 199 -0.97 -0.65 4.59
CA ILE A 199 -0.65 0.71 4.19
C ILE A 199 0.66 1.12 4.85
N THR A 200 1.63 1.51 4.03
CA THR A 200 2.88 2.13 4.46
C THR A 200 2.64 3.61 4.67
N LEU A 201 3.18 4.16 5.76
CA LEU A 201 3.19 5.59 6.03
C LEU A 201 4.61 6.14 5.88
N LEU A 202 4.73 7.18 5.07
CA LEU A 202 5.99 7.84 4.74
C LEU A 202 5.94 9.32 5.13
N GLU A 203 7.01 9.80 5.73
CA GLU A 203 7.34 11.22 5.80
C GLU A 203 8.25 11.55 4.60
N VAL A 204 7.70 12.29 3.64
CA VAL A 204 8.40 12.71 2.43
C VAL A 204 8.85 14.16 2.60
N CYS A 205 10.15 14.37 2.60
CA CYS A 205 10.78 15.68 2.61
C CYS A 205 11.26 16.02 1.19
N ILE A 206 10.66 17.05 0.60
CA ILE A 206 11.17 17.63 -0.63
C ILE A 206 12.21 18.69 -0.28
N ILE A 207 13.47 18.42 -0.61
CA ILE A 207 14.59 19.30 -0.28
C ILE A 207 14.70 20.40 -1.35
N SER A 208 14.88 20.01 -2.61
CA SER A 208 15.07 20.96 -3.71
C SER A 208 14.66 20.40 -5.07
N VAL A 209 14.42 21.31 -6.01
CA VAL A 209 14.22 21.01 -7.44
C VAL A 209 15.34 21.70 -8.22
N ASN A 210 16.04 20.96 -9.09
CA ASN A 210 17.18 21.41 -9.88
C ASN A 210 16.90 21.24 -11.37
N GLY A 211 17.44 22.10 -12.23
CA GLY A 211 17.60 21.85 -13.67
C GLY A 211 16.31 21.75 -14.49
N PHE A 212 15.26 22.46 -14.10
CA PHE A 212 13.94 22.39 -14.75
C PHE A 212 13.68 23.51 -15.78
N TYR A 213 14.68 24.34 -16.11
CA TYR A 213 14.49 25.51 -16.97
C TYR A 213 14.01 25.16 -18.38
N ASN A 214 14.51 24.08 -18.98
CA ASN A 214 13.99 23.63 -20.29
C ASN A 214 12.49 23.29 -20.20
N SER A 215 12.09 22.58 -19.15
CA SER A 215 10.67 22.27 -18.89
C SER A 215 9.83 23.52 -18.63
N LEU A 216 10.42 24.53 -18.01
CA LEU A 216 9.78 25.83 -17.83
C LEU A 216 9.54 26.51 -19.20
N ILE A 217 10.46 26.37 -20.15
CA ILE A 217 10.32 26.91 -21.50
C ILE A 217 9.26 26.16 -22.33
N SER A 218 9.31 24.83 -22.32
CA SER A 218 8.41 24.00 -23.14
C SER A 218 6.96 24.08 -22.67
N ASN A 219 6.72 24.05 -21.35
CA ASN A 219 5.39 23.80 -20.80
C ASN A 219 4.66 25.03 -20.28
N THR A 220 5.31 26.20 -20.21
CA THR A 220 4.66 27.39 -19.67
C THR A 220 4.30 28.42 -20.74
N CYS A 221 3.07 28.94 -20.70
CA CYS A 221 2.69 30.14 -21.46
C CYS A 221 3.13 31.44 -20.76
N ILE A 222 4.20 31.39 -19.95
CA ILE A 222 4.72 32.56 -19.24
C ILE A 222 5.42 33.43 -20.29
N LYS A 223 4.85 34.62 -20.53
CA LYS A 223 5.10 35.38 -21.77
C LYS A 223 6.56 35.81 -21.99
N ASP A 224 7.38 35.83 -20.94
CA ASP A 224 8.72 36.44 -20.95
C ASP A 224 9.76 35.69 -20.07
N ILE A 225 9.82 34.36 -20.11
CA ILE A 225 10.84 33.56 -19.38
C ILE A 225 12.30 33.85 -19.78
N THR A 226 12.52 34.54 -20.90
CA THR A 226 13.83 35.03 -21.37
C THR A 226 14.38 36.17 -20.51
N LYS A 227 13.52 36.86 -19.75
CA LYS A 227 13.92 38.00 -18.91
C LYS A 227 14.27 37.50 -17.50
N PRO A 228 15.50 37.69 -17.01
CA PRO A 228 15.90 37.28 -15.65
C PRO A 228 14.97 37.82 -14.55
N LYS A 229 14.41 39.04 -14.74
CA LYS A 229 13.44 39.64 -13.82
C LYS A 229 12.17 38.80 -13.65
N VAL A 230 11.71 38.10 -14.69
CA VAL A 230 10.49 37.25 -14.62
C VAL A 230 10.77 36.03 -13.76
N LEU A 231 11.91 35.37 -13.96
CA LEU A 231 12.32 34.19 -13.19
C LEU A 231 12.42 34.48 -11.68
N LYS A 232 12.89 35.67 -11.29
CA LYS A 232 12.94 36.11 -9.88
C LYS A 232 11.56 36.22 -9.21
N HIS A 233 10.51 36.41 -10.00
CA HIS A 233 9.16 36.68 -9.50
C HIS A 233 8.20 35.51 -9.68
N LEU A 234 8.69 34.38 -10.20
CA LEU A 234 7.92 33.14 -10.24
C LEU A 234 7.70 32.61 -8.83
N LYS A 235 6.48 32.10 -8.62
CA LYS A 235 6.13 31.30 -7.45
C LYS A 235 6.05 29.86 -7.90
N TYR A 236 6.66 28.97 -7.12
CA TYR A 236 6.65 27.54 -7.33
C TYR A 236 5.84 26.86 -6.25
N THR A 237 5.26 25.71 -6.55
CA THR A 237 4.59 24.83 -5.58
C THR A 237 4.70 23.40 -6.10
N MET A 238 4.36 22.43 -5.25
CA MET A 238 4.33 21.03 -5.63
C MET A 238 3.05 20.40 -5.15
N GLU A 239 2.59 19.43 -5.92
CA GLU A 239 1.46 18.59 -5.59
C GLU A 239 1.91 17.14 -5.52
N LEU A 240 1.51 16.46 -4.44
CA LEU A 240 1.83 15.06 -4.21
C LEU A 240 0.55 14.28 -3.98
N THR A 241 0.43 13.12 -4.61
CA THR A 241 -0.72 12.22 -4.43
C THR A 241 -0.27 10.77 -4.55
N THR A 242 -1.00 9.87 -3.91
CA THR A 242 -0.86 8.42 -4.05
C THR A 242 -2.24 7.80 -4.27
N SER A 243 -2.35 6.47 -4.38
CA SER A 243 -3.66 5.81 -4.40
C SER A 243 -4.41 5.91 -3.06
N LYS A 244 -3.69 6.09 -1.94
CA LYS A 244 -4.25 6.13 -0.58
C LYS A 244 -4.27 7.53 0.05
N THR A 245 -3.67 8.51 -0.60
CA THR A 245 -3.54 9.89 -0.10
C THR A 245 -4.03 10.87 -1.15
N LYS A 246 -5.02 11.68 -0.79
CA LYS A 246 -5.51 12.78 -1.64
C LYS A 246 -4.38 13.76 -1.97
N CYS A 247 -4.53 14.45 -3.09
CA CYS A 247 -3.55 15.43 -3.52
C CYS A 247 -3.31 16.50 -2.44
N GLN A 248 -2.06 16.61 -2.01
CA GLN A 248 -1.60 17.60 -1.06
C GLN A 248 -0.70 18.60 -1.76
N ARG A 249 -0.86 19.89 -1.44
CA ARG A 249 -0.08 20.97 -2.06
C ARG A 249 0.89 21.59 -1.07
N LEU A 250 2.15 21.69 -1.46
CA LEU A 250 3.22 22.34 -0.70
C LEU A 250 3.10 23.87 -0.71
N ILE A 251 3.76 24.50 0.25
CA ILE A 251 3.82 25.96 0.36
C ILE A 251 4.51 26.54 -0.87
N LYS A 252 4.03 27.71 -1.27
CA LYS A 252 4.58 28.42 -2.42
C LYS A 252 5.99 28.92 -2.09
N LYS A 253 7.00 28.45 -2.83
CA LYS A 253 8.42 28.83 -2.68
C LYS A 253 8.88 29.69 -3.86
N LYS A 254 10.07 30.27 -3.73
CA LYS A 254 10.77 31.05 -4.76
C LYS A 254 12.15 30.46 -4.99
N THR A 255 12.79 30.81 -6.11
CA THR A 255 14.21 30.52 -6.30
C THR A 255 15.04 31.24 -5.24
N VAL A 256 16.04 30.54 -4.68
CA VAL A 256 16.96 31.08 -3.66
C VAL A 256 17.85 32.14 -4.28
N GLU A 257 18.03 33.28 -3.61
CA GLU A 257 18.94 34.34 -4.05
C GLU A 257 20.40 33.85 -4.02
N GLY A 258 21.18 34.20 -5.05
CA GLY A 258 22.56 33.72 -5.21
C GLY A 258 22.67 32.33 -5.87
N GLN A 259 21.57 31.58 -5.97
CA GLN A 259 21.45 30.40 -6.83
C GLN A 259 20.86 30.78 -8.19
N GLN A 260 21.17 30.00 -9.21
CA GLN A 260 20.85 30.37 -10.59
C GLN A 260 19.34 30.46 -10.83
N TYR A 261 18.87 31.63 -11.26
CA TYR A 261 17.45 31.91 -11.43
C TYR A 261 16.81 30.96 -12.44
N GLY A 262 15.67 30.35 -12.06
CA GLY A 262 14.92 29.46 -12.94
C GLY A 262 15.48 28.04 -13.08
N ASN A 263 16.54 27.68 -12.34
CA ASN A 263 17.11 26.33 -12.32
C ASN A 263 17.21 25.70 -10.93
N TYR A 264 16.87 26.45 -9.89
CA TYR A 264 16.90 25.94 -8.51
C TYR A 264 15.72 26.47 -7.71
N VAL A 265 15.06 25.59 -6.96
CA VAL A 265 14.08 25.97 -5.94
C VAL A 265 14.31 25.13 -4.70
N PHE A 266 14.54 25.80 -3.58
CA PHE A 266 14.59 25.16 -2.28
C PHE A 266 13.19 25.07 -1.69
N PHE A 267 12.82 23.87 -1.23
CA PHE A 267 11.54 23.62 -0.57
C PHE A 267 11.76 23.39 0.92
N ASP A 268 12.53 22.36 1.26
CA ASP A 268 12.73 21.82 2.60
C ASP A 268 11.41 21.73 3.38
N GLN A 269 10.48 21.00 2.77
CA GLN A 269 9.15 20.82 3.30
C GLN A 269 8.84 19.35 3.42
N ARG A 270 8.25 19.01 4.56
CA ARG A 270 7.82 17.67 4.88
C ARG A 270 6.33 17.51 4.64
N ILE A 271 5.95 16.33 4.20
CA ILE A 271 4.58 15.93 3.98
C ILE A 271 4.45 14.45 4.32
N PHE A 272 3.31 14.07 4.87
CA PHE A 272 3.04 12.68 5.18
C PHE A 272 2.21 12.09 4.07
N VAL A 273 2.54 10.90 3.59
CA VAL A 273 1.78 10.17 2.58
C VAL A 273 1.60 8.72 3.00
N LYS A 274 0.38 8.22 2.79
CA LYS A 274 0.03 6.81 2.87
C LYS A 274 0.06 6.20 1.48
N GLY A 275 0.54 4.97 1.36
CA GLY A 275 0.50 4.20 0.11
C GLY A 275 0.80 2.74 0.38
N THR A 276 0.45 1.85 -0.53
CA THR A 276 0.88 0.44 -0.45
C THR A 276 2.27 0.30 -1.06
N VAL A 277 2.96 -0.80 -0.80
CA VAL A 277 4.13 -1.18 -1.60
C VAL A 277 3.73 -1.28 -3.08
N ASN A 278 4.61 -0.87 -3.99
CA ASN A 278 4.36 -0.65 -5.42
C ASN A 278 3.40 0.51 -5.79
N ASP A 279 2.80 1.22 -4.83
CA ASP A 279 2.04 2.43 -5.13
C ASP A 279 2.97 3.54 -5.64
N GLU A 280 2.43 4.45 -6.44
CA GLU A 280 3.19 5.54 -7.05
C GLU A 280 2.92 6.86 -6.32
N ILE A 281 3.97 7.46 -5.77
CA ILE A 281 3.94 8.85 -5.34
C ILE A 281 4.08 9.72 -6.58
N LYS A 282 2.95 10.25 -7.05
CA LYS A 282 2.91 11.19 -8.18
C LYS A 282 3.21 12.59 -7.70
N ILE A 283 4.18 13.22 -8.33
CA ILE A 283 4.69 14.54 -7.94
C ILE A 283 4.59 15.47 -9.13
N SER A 284 3.81 16.55 -8.99
CA SER A 284 3.74 17.62 -10.00
C SER A 284 4.46 18.86 -9.49
N PHE A 285 5.42 19.37 -10.27
CA PHE A 285 6.09 20.64 -10.00
C PHE A 285 5.40 21.74 -10.79
N LEU A 286 4.89 22.77 -10.11
CA LEU A 286 4.09 23.82 -10.73
C LEU A 286 4.68 25.21 -10.51
N ALA A 287 4.48 26.09 -11.48
CA ALA A 287 4.81 27.51 -11.35
C ALA A 287 3.69 28.44 -11.81
N LYS A 288 3.82 29.70 -11.40
CA LYS A 288 3.05 30.81 -11.94
C LYS A 288 3.75 32.15 -11.79
N GLU A 289 3.35 33.10 -12.61
CA GLU A 289 3.70 34.51 -12.43
C GLU A 289 2.90 35.16 -11.29
N LYS A 290 3.44 36.25 -10.72
CA LYS A 290 2.82 36.99 -9.60
C LYS A 290 1.37 37.41 -9.89
N HIS A 291 1.05 37.78 -11.12
CA HIS A 291 -0.28 38.26 -11.53
C HIS A 291 -1.25 37.13 -11.90
N GLN A 292 -0.75 35.91 -12.12
CA GLN A 292 -1.59 34.78 -12.50
C GLN A 292 -2.26 34.17 -11.26
N LYS A 293 -3.56 33.85 -11.40
CA LYS A 293 -4.33 33.20 -10.33
C LYS A 293 -3.95 31.72 -10.19
N LYS A 294 -3.92 30.99 -11.30
CA LYS A 294 -3.71 29.53 -11.34
C LYS A 294 -2.23 29.17 -11.53
N PHE A 295 -1.84 28.06 -10.92
CA PHE A 295 -0.56 27.38 -11.18
C PHE A 295 -0.67 26.54 -12.45
N LYS A 296 0.45 26.39 -13.16
CA LYS A 296 0.59 25.47 -14.30
C LYS A 296 1.68 24.46 -13.98
N VAL A 297 1.45 23.21 -14.38
CA VAL A 297 2.45 22.15 -14.27
C VAL A 297 3.61 22.49 -15.20
N ILE A 298 4.82 22.48 -14.65
CA ILE A 298 6.08 22.63 -15.40
C ILE A 298 6.58 21.26 -15.83
N THR A 299 6.59 20.31 -14.91
CA THR A 299 7.07 18.95 -15.13
C THR A 299 6.52 18.06 -14.02
N ASN A 300 6.52 16.76 -14.28
CA ASN A 300 6.09 15.75 -13.33
C ASN A 300 7.27 14.86 -12.95
N SER A 301 7.09 14.13 -11.87
CA SER A 301 8.01 13.10 -11.41
C SER A 301 7.19 12.06 -10.67
N SER A 302 7.75 10.87 -10.52
CA SER A 302 7.15 9.85 -9.69
C SER A 302 8.16 8.98 -8.99
N PHE A 303 7.73 8.41 -7.89
CA PHE A 303 8.52 7.49 -7.08
C PHE A 303 7.63 6.30 -6.69
N ILE A 304 8.08 5.10 -7.03
CA ILE A 304 7.40 3.86 -6.63
C ILE A 304 7.78 3.58 -5.18
N ILE A 305 6.81 3.30 -4.32
CA ILE A 305 7.04 2.96 -2.92
C ILE A 305 7.63 1.54 -2.82
N PRO A 306 8.90 1.36 -2.43
CA PRO A 306 9.49 0.05 -2.20
C PRO A 306 8.99 -0.56 -0.88
N ASP A 307 9.37 -1.82 -0.64
CA ASP A 307 9.20 -2.51 0.63
C ASP A 307 10.22 -1.99 1.66
N PHE A 308 10.00 -0.78 2.15
CA PHE A 308 10.83 -0.15 3.18
C PHE A 308 10.95 -1.02 4.42
N LEU A 309 12.17 -1.15 4.95
CA LEU A 309 12.37 -1.72 6.28
C LEU A 309 11.86 -0.75 7.36
N PRO A 310 11.52 -1.25 8.57
CA PRO A 310 11.09 -0.39 9.67
C PRO A 310 12.13 0.72 9.96
N ASN A 311 11.67 1.98 10.04
CA ASN A 311 12.50 3.18 10.27
C ASN A 311 13.54 3.47 9.19
N GLU A 312 13.44 2.85 8.01
CA GLU A 312 14.37 3.10 6.93
C GLU A 312 14.28 4.56 6.44
N ILE A 313 15.44 5.16 6.17
CA ILE A 313 15.57 6.50 5.59
C ILE A 313 16.28 6.38 4.26
N MET A 314 15.67 6.93 3.22
CA MET A 314 16.24 6.98 1.88
C MET A 314 16.38 8.43 1.44
N THR A 315 17.54 8.79 0.89
CA THR A 315 17.75 10.10 0.26
C THR A 315 18.26 9.88 -1.14
N LEU A 316 17.51 10.35 -2.13
CA LEU A 316 17.83 10.12 -3.53
C LEU A 316 17.35 11.27 -4.43
N PRO A 317 18.07 11.52 -5.53
CA PRO A 317 17.57 12.35 -6.62
C PRO A 317 16.56 11.56 -7.47
N ILE A 318 15.36 12.10 -7.65
CA ILE A 318 14.37 11.58 -8.59
C ILE A 318 14.40 12.42 -9.87
N PRO A 319 14.55 11.80 -11.05
CA PRO A 319 14.42 12.49 -12.33
C PRO A 319 13.05 13.16 -12.50
N LEU A 320 13.05 14.34 -13.09
CA LEU A 320 11.83 14.95 -13.64
C LEU A 320 11.54 14.38 -15.04
N SER A 321 10.31 14.49 -15.51
CA SER A 321 9.84 13.83 -16.74
C SER A 321 10.53 14.31 -18.03
N GLU A 322 11.15 15.49 -17.98
CA GLU A 322 11.80 16.12 -19.14
C GLU A 322 13.24 16.52 -18.84
N SER A 323 13.43 17.45 -17.89
CA SER A 323 14.75 17.95 -17.49
C SER A 323 14.77 18.27 -16.00
N GLY A 324 15.91 17.99 -15.37
CA GLY A 324 16.12 18.29 -13.97
C GLY A 324 15.86 17.14 -13.00
N SER A 325 16.02 17.43 -11.72
CA SER A 325 15.91 16.46 -10.64
C SER A 325 15.24 17.04 -9.40
N LEU A 326 14.62 16.15 -8.64
CA LEU A 326 14.02 16.41 -7.35
C LEU A 326 14.85 15.72 -6.27
N GLN A 327 15.39 16.45 -5.31
CA GLN A 327 16.04 15.86 -4.14
C GLN A 327 14.98 15.50 -3.11
N LEU A 328 14.77 14.19 -2.90
CA LEU A 328 13.84 13.66 -1.92
C LEU A 328 14.59 12.99 -0.77
N LYS A 329 14.09 13.22 0.45
CA LYS A 329 14.38 12.39 1.62
C LYS A 329 13.07 11.76 2.09
N ILE A 330 13.02 10.45 2.17
CA ILE A 330 11.85 9.68 2.59
C ILE A 330 12.22 8.94 3.87
N THR A 331 11.40 9.10 4.91
CA THR A 331 11.49 8.34 6.16
C THR A 331 10.27 7.43 6.25
N CYS A 332 10.49 6.13 6.38
CA CYS A 332 9.42 5.17 6.62
C CYS A 332 9.02 5.21 8.11
N LEU A 333 7.81 5.71 8.39
CA LEU A 333 7.27 5.77 9.76
C LEU A 333 6.53 4.49 10.12
N GLU A 334 5.82 3.92 9.15
CA GLU A 334 5.17 2.63 9.29
C GLU A 334 5.38 1.81 8.03
N SER A 335 6.03 0.65 8.18
CA SER A 335 6.28 -0.29 7.09
C SER A 335 5.28 -1.44 7.10
N VAL A 336 5.22 -2.17 5.99
CA VAL A 336 4.58 -3.49 5.89
C VAL A 336 5.14 -4.51 6.89
N TYR A 337 6.38 -4.30 7.35
CA TYR A 337 7.06 -5.13 8.33
C TYR A 337 6.91 -4.63 9.78
N THR A 338 6.15 -3.57 10.01
CA THR A 338 5.93 -3.06 11.38
C THR A 338 4.99 -4.00 12.13
N ASN A 339 5.47 -4.52 13.27
CA ASN A 339 4.77 -5.45 14.17
C ASN A 339 4.43 -6.82 13.53
N VAL A 340 5.25 -7.30 12.60
CA VAL A 340 5.13 -8.66 12.03
C VAL A 340 6.21 -9.60 12.57
N TYR A 341 6.05 -10.91 12.39
CA TYR A 341 7.05 -11.89 12.80
C TYR A 341 8.44 -11.62 12.19
N PRO A 342 9.53 -11.61 12.98
CA PRO A 342 10.88 -11.32 12.46
C PRO A 342 11.34 -12.23 11.32
N THR A 343 10.81 -13.45 11.24
CA THR A 343 11.13 -14.44 10.20
C THR A 343 10.74 -14.02 8.79
N VAL A 344 9.72 -13.14 8.65
CA VAL A 344 9.30 -12.61 7.34
C VAL A 344 9.97 -11.28 6.99
N ILE A 345 10.75 -10.70 7.91
CA ILE A 345 11.40 -9.41 7.66
C ILE A 345 12.72 -9.68 6.92
N PRO A 346 12.89 -9.19 5.68
CA PRO A 346 14.14 -9.40 4.96
C PRO A 346 15.27 -8.64 5.64
N THR A 347 16.49 -9.18 5.55
CA THR A 347 17.69 -8.44 5.95
C THR A 347 17.94 -7.30 4.95
N ALA A 348 18.60 -6.23 5.37
CA ALA A 348 18.92 -5.10 4.49
C ALA A 348 19.67 -5.52 3.22
N ASP A 349 20.52 -6.53 3.30
CA ASP A 349 21.25 -7.10 2.15
C ASP A 349 20.37 -7.95 1.23
N MET A 350 19.25 -8.48 1.73
CA MET A 350 18.29 -9.25 0.93
C MET A 350 17.32 -8.34 0.17
N VAL A 351 17.13 -7.08 0.59
CA VAL A 351 16.28 -6.10 -0.11
C VAL A 351 16.98 -5.48 -1.34
N ILE A 352 18.09 -6.07 -1.79
CA ILE A 352 18.87 -5.59 -2.93
C ILE A 352 18.16 -5.92 -4.24
N GLU A 353 18.08 -4.91 -5.10
CA GLU A 353 17.12 -4.78 -6.20
C GLU A 353 17.11 -5.90 -7.26
N LYS A 354 15.90 -6.12 -7.78
CA LYS A 354 15.59 -6.63 -9.12
C LYS A 354 16.27 -5.71 -10.14
N LYS A 355 17.04 -6.24 -11.12
CA LYS A 355 17.78 -5.46 -12.16
C LYS A 355 17.03 -4.18 -12.55
N GLY A 356 17.40 -3.07 -11.92
CA GLY A 356 16.57 -1.88 -11.81
C GLY A 356 16.86 -0.83 -12.87
N ASN A 357 15.95 0.13 -12.99
CA ASN A 357 16.10 1.29 -13.85
C ASN A 357 17.34 2.10 -13.41
N VAL A 358 18.29 2.29 -14.31
CA VAL A 358 19.50 3.06 -14.01
C VAL A 358 19.17 4.54 -13.99
N VAL A 359 19.63 5.24 -12.97
CA VAL A 359 19.63 6.70 -12.95
C VAL A 359 21.03 7.23 -13.10
N MET A 360 21.13 8.20 -14.02
CA MET A 360 22.34 8.90 -14.36
C MET A 360 22.23 10.33 -13.85
N LYS A 361 23.19 10.78 -13.05
CA LYS A 361 23.31 12.15 -12.57
C LYS A 361 24.51 12.84 -13.20
N LEU A 362 24.27 13.92 -13.92
CA LEU A 362 25.33 14.83 -14.35
C LEU A 362 25.63 15.75 -13.18
N THR A 363 26.85 15.67 -12.64
CA THR A 363 27.18 16.32 -11.36
C THR A 363 27.84 17.67 -11.59
N LYS A 364 29.10 17.69 -12.00
CA LYS A 364 29.88 18.92 -12.26
C LYS A 364 30.79 18.76 -13.48
N SER A 365 31.20 19.89 -14.04
CA SER A 365 32.20 19.95 -15.10
C SER A 365 33.24 21.04 -14.85
N ASN A 366 34.45 20.81 -15.35
CA ASN A 366 35.56 21.76 -15.35
C ASN A 366 35.92 22.13 -16.80
N GLY A 367 36.56 23.28 -17.01
CA GLY A 367 36.94 23.81 -18.32
C GLY A 367 35.80 24.51 -19.06
N PHE A 368 34.74 24.92 -18.34
CA PHE A 368 33.54 25.55 -18.92
C PHE A 368 33.07 26.79 -18.16
N GLY A 369 33.83 27.31 -17.19
CA GLY A 369 33.40 28.43 -16.34
C GLY A 369 33.22 29.76 -17.06
N ASP A 370 33.84 29.92 -18.23
CA ASP A 370 33.78 31.13 -19.05
C ASP A 370 32.52 31.20 -19.93
N PHE A 371 31.75 30.11 -20.03
CA PHE A 371 30.53 30.07 -20.84
C PHE A 371 29.32 30.55 -20.03
N LEU A 372 28.54 31.46 -20.62
CA LEU A 372 27.40 32.09 -19.95
C LEU A 372 26.21 31.15 -19.70
N ALA A 373 26.01 30.12 -20.55
CA ALA A 373 24.88 29.22 -20.46
C ALA A 373 25.23 27.79 -20.95
N PRO A 374 26.21 27.10 -20.35
CA PRO A 374 26.55 25.74 -20.71
C PRO A 374 25.39 24.78 -20.43
N TYR A 375 25.19 23.81 -21.32
CA TYR A 375 24.33 22.63 -21.10
C TYR A 375 24.95 21.39 -21.74
N ALA A 376 24.52 20.21 -21.28
CA ALA A 376 24.97 18.92 -21.80
C ALA A 376 23.82 18.17 -22.48
N THR A 377 24.14 17.42 -23.52
CA THR A 377 23.26 16.38 -24.07
C THR A 377 23.94 15.03 -23.97
N VAL A 378 23.22 14.00 -23.58
CA VAL A 378 23.70 12.61 -23.56
C VAL A 378 22.83 11.78 -24.49
N GLN A 379 23.45 11.09 -25.44
CA GLN A 379 22.76 10.28 -26.44
C GLN A 379 23.10 8.80 -26.26
N PHE A 380 22.06 7.98 -26.08
CA PHE A 380 22.09 6.51 -26.06
C PHE A 380 21.28 5.99 -27.25
N GLY A 381 21.93 5.73 -28.40
CA GLY A 381 21.20 5.36 -29.63
C GLY A 381 20.13 6.41 -30.00
N PRO A 382 18.82 6.06 -30.01
CA PRO A 382 17.73 7.00 -30.28
C PRO A 382 17.34 7.88 -29.08
N LEU A 383 17.71 7.51 -27.86
CA LEU A 383 17.40 8.28 -26.65
C LEU A 383 18.34 9.48 -26.54
N LEU A 384 17.77 10.69 -26.50
CA LEU A 384 18.50 11.95 -26.29
C LEU A 384 18.04 12.61 -24.99
N ILE A 385 18.97 12.76 -24.06
CA ILE A 385 18.78 13.44 -22.79
C ILE A 385 19.46 14.81 -22.87
N THR A 386 18.83 15.84 -22.31
CA THR A 386 19.33 17.21 -22.35
C THR A 386 19.20 17.86 -20.98
N THR A 387 20.30 18.40 -20.44
CA THR A 387 20.26 19.20 -19.21
C THR A 387 19.70 20.59 -19.48
N SER A 388 19.21 21.25 -18.44
CA SER A 388 18.92 22.67 -18.52
C SER A 388 20.20 23.50 -18.71
N PRO A 389 20.12 24.63 -19.42
CA PRO A 389 21.22 25.58 -19.53
C PRO A 389 21.43 26.31 -18.20
N ILE A 390 22.69 26.40 -17.80
CA ILE A 390 23.11 26.88 -16.48
C ILE A 390 23.62 28.31 -16.62
N GLN A 391 22.89 29.31 -16.12
CA GLN A 391 23.35 30.71 -16.14
C GLN A 391 24.39 30.93 -15.03
N HIS A 392 25.69 30.83 -15.36
CA HIS A 392 26.77 30.92 -14.38
C HIS A 392 27.97 31.72 -14.90
N SER A 393 28.81 32.16 -13.96
CA SER A 393 30.19 32.61 -14.18
C SER A 393 31.09 31.94 -13.15
N GLY A 394 32.05 31.12 -13.57
CA GLY A 394 33.04 30.47 -12.69
C GLY A 394 33.07 28.94 -12.75
N GLU A 395 34.05 28.35 -12.06
CA GLU A 395 34.29 26.90 -12.04
C GLU A 395 34.16 26.30 -10.63
N PRO A 396 33.70 25.04 -10.50
CA PRO A 396 33.17 24.17 -11.57
C PRO A 396 31.73 24.55 -11.97
N VAL A 397 31.31 24.18 -13.18
CA VAL A 397 29.91 24.29 -13.59
C VAL A 397 29.14 23.12 -12.98
N ILE A 398 28.17 23.40 -12.10
CA ILE A 398 27.40 22.40 -11.35
C ILE A 398 26.04 22.18 -12.02
N PHE A 399 25.81 20.96 -12.52
CA PHE A 399 24.54 20.54 -13.12
C PHE A 399 23.57 19.99 -12.07
N ASN A 400 23.98 18.94 -11.35
CA ASN A 400 23.15 18.20 -10.39
C ASN A 400 21.79 17.69 -10.94
N GLU A 401 21.69 17.50 -12.25
CA GLU A 401 20.50 16.96 -12.91
C GLU A 401 20.58 15.43 -12.99
N SER A 402 19.45 14.76 -12.85
CA SER A 402 19.35 13.30 -12.83
C SER A 402 18.29 12.84 -13.82
N PHE A 403 18.59 11.76 -14.53
CA PHE A 403 17.77 11.28 -15.63
C PHE A 403 17.60 9.77 -15.52
N LEU A 404 16.40 9.31 -15.85
CA LEU A 404 16.13 7.89 -16.00
C LEU A 404 16.75 7.42 -17.31
N ALA A 405 17.69 6.48 -17.22
CA ALA A 405 18.37 5.90 -18.38
C ALA A 405 18.07 4.39 -18.40
N LEU A 406 17.04 4.00 -19.17
CA LEU A 406 16.68 2.59 -19.36
C LEU A 406 17.60 1.97 -20.42
N VAL A 407 18.86 1.74 -20.05
CA VAL A 407 19.93 1.26 -20.94
C VAL A 407 20.74 0.16 -20.29
N GLU A 408 21.24 -0.78 -21.09
CA GLU A 408 22.06 -1.90 -20.62
C GLU A 408 23.49 -1.46 -20.30
N THR A 409 24.15 -2.17 -19.38
CA THR A 409 25.59 -2.03 -19.13
C THR A 409 26.39 -2.23 -20.42
N GLY A 410 27.44 -1.43 -20.62
CA GLY A 410 28.26 -1.44 -21.84
C GLY A 410 27.65 -0.66 -23.00
N THR A 411 26.42 -0.13 -22.87
CA THR A 411 25.84 0.76 -23.89
C THR A 411 26.74 1.97 -24.09
N LYS A 412 27.20 2.18 -25.33
CA LYS A 412 27.99 3.35 -25.72
C LYS A 412 27.11 4.59 -25.76
N ALA A 413 27.60 5.66 -25.17
CA ALA A 413 26.97 6.96 -25.18
C ALA A 413 27.90 8.05 -25.69
N ILE A 414 27.29 9.06 -26.28
CA ILE A 414 27.96 10.29 -26.70
C ILE A 414 27.42 11.41 -25.82
N VAL A 415 28.32 12.12 -25.15
CA VAL A 415 28.00 13.34 -24.43
C VAL A 415 28.55 14.54 -25.18
N ARG A 416 27.75 15.59 -25.30
CA ARG A 416 28.11 16.83 -25.98
C ARG A 416 27.82 18.00 -25.06
N MET A 417 28.76 18.95 -25.03
CA MET A 417 28.60 20.20 -24.30
C MET A 417 28.27 21.31 -25.30
N TYR A 418 27.36 22.19 -24.92
CA TYR A 418 26.89 23.31 -25.72
C TYR A 418 26.85 24.58 -24.88
N ASN A 419 26.86 25.75 -25.53
CA ASN A 419 26.55 27.03 -24.90
C ASN A 419 25.28 27.62 -25.53
N LYS A 420 24.24 27.84 -24.72
CA LYS A 420 22.93 28.32 -25.17
C LYS A 420 22.92 29.83 -25.40
N ASP A 421 22.29 30.29 -26.48
CA ASP A 421 21.98 31.72 -26.62
C ASP A 421 20.70 32.04 -25.83
N MET A 422 20.86 32.67 -24.66
CA MET A 422 19.75 33.03 -23.78
C MET A 422 18.85 34.13 -24.37
N LYS A 423 19.29 34.85 -25.41
CA LYS A 423 18.42 35.79 -26.14
C LYS A 423 17.45 35.07 -27.07
N ASN A 424 17.81 33.86 -27.52
CA ASN A 424 17.01 33.02 -28.42
C ASN A 424 16.95 31.58 -27.90
N PRO A 425 16.26 31.32 -26.78
CA PRO A 425 16.27 30.00 -26.13
C PRO A 425 15.65 28.88 -26.97
N SER A 426 14.91 29.20 -28.03
CA SER A 426 14.37 28.22 -28.99
C SER A 426 15.40 27.67 -29.97
N LYS A 427 16.53 28.35 -30.17
CA LYS A 427 17.61 27.88 -31.07
C LYS A 427 18.52 26.90 -30.37
N GLU A 428 19.10 25.98 -31.12
CA GLU A 428 20.14 25.08 -30.62
C GLU A 428 21.37 25.89 -30.19
N GLY A 429 22.05 25.46 -29.11
CA GLY A 429 23.26 26.11 -28.64
C GLY A 429 24.45 25.86 -29.55
N LYS A 430 25.52 26.65 -29.38
CA LYS A 430 26.80 26.39 -30.06
C LYS A 430 27.47 25.19 -29.40
N LYS A 431 27.75 24.12 -30.16
CA LYS A 431 28.52 22.97 -29.68
C LYS A 431 29.93 23.41 -29.26
N LEU A 432 30.35 22.99 -28.08
CA LEU A 432 31.66 23.28 -27.50
C LEU A 432 32.60 22.08 -27.69
N CYS A 433 32.16 20.89 -27.30
CA CYS A 433 32.94 19.66 -27.40
C CYS A 433 32.06 18.41 -27.36
N GLU A 434 32.67 17.25 -27.61
CA GLU A 434 32.03 15.95 -27.58
C GLU A 434 32.98 14.93 -26.94
N GLY A 435 32.40 14.01 -26.16
CA GLY A 435 33.10 12.90 -25.53
C GLY A 435 32.26 11.64 -25.62
N LYS A 436 32.89 10.49 -25.40
CA LYS A 436 32.24 9.18 -25.42
C LYS A 436 32.49 8.47 -24.10
N PHE A 437 31.52 7.67 -23.68
CA PHE A 437 31.66 6.80 -22.52
C PHE A 437 30.78 5.56 -22.70
N GLU A 438 30.95 4.59 -21.81
CA GLU A 438 30.12 3.38 -21.74
C GLU A 438 29.42 3.33 -20.39
N VAL A 439 28.16 2.88 -20.38
CA VAL A 439 27.39 2.69 -19.14
C VAL A 439 28.10 1.65 -18.28
N PRO A 440 28.49 1.99 -17.04
CA PRO A 440 29.23 1.07 -16.18
C PRO A 440 28.32 -0.06 -15.69
N GLU A 441 28.93 -1.14 -15.20
CA GLU A 441 28.21 -2.12 -14.38
C GLU A 441 27.94 -1.49 -13.00
N ILE A 442 26.67 -1.40 -12.61
CA ILE A 442 26.26 -0.85 -11.31
C ILE A 442 25.79 -2.01 -10.45
N LYS A 443 26.47 -2.19 -9.31
CA LYS A 443 26.07 -3.14 -8.27
C LYS A 443 25.35 -2.35 -7.18
N ASN A 444 25.94 -2.28 -5.99
CA ASN A 444 25.27 -1.72 -4.81
C ASN A 444 25.72 -0.29 -4.47
N LYS A 445 26.71 0.25 -5.20
CA LYS A 445 27.25 1.58 -4.94
C LYS A 445 27.20 2.43 -6.20
N PRO A 446 26.98 3.75 -6.06
CA PRO A 446 27.08 4.65 -7.19
C PRO A 446 28.46 4.55 -7.88
N VAL A 447 28.46 4.50 -9.20
CA VAL A 447 29.67 4.44 -10.02
C VAL A 447 29.87 5.78 -10.71
N LYS A 448 31.06 6.35 -10.61
CA LYS A 448 31.42 7.61 -11.24
C LYS A 448 32.19 7.38 -12.53
N VAL A 449 31.74 8.02 -13.60
CA VAL A 449 32.38 8.07 -14.91
C VAL A 449 32.80 9.51 -15.18
N VAL A 450 34.08 9.72 -15.49
CA VAL A 450 34.62 11.02 -15.86
C VAL A 450 34.87 11.04 -17.34
N VAL A 451 34.12 11.87 -18.08
CA VAL A 451 34.33 12.07 -19.50
C VAL A 451 35.26 13.24 -19.70
N ARG A 452 36.48 12.99 -20.20
CA ARG A 452 37.44 14.04 -20.57
C ARG A 452 37.27 14.41 -22.03
N PHE A 453 37.13 15.71 -22.31
CA PHE A 453 37.02 16.22 -23.67
C PHE A 453 38.37 16.70 -24.22
N ASN A 454 39.23 17.23 -23.34
CA ASN A 454 40.61 17.61 -23.64
C ASN A 454 41.46 17.61 -22.34
N SER A 455 42.62 18.28 -22.35
CA SER A 455 43.54 18.34 -21.21
C SER A 455 43.01 19.10 -19.99
N ILE A 456 42.01 19.98 -20.16
CA ILE A 456 41.48 20.86 -19.11
C ILE A 456 39.98 20.68 -18.86
N SER A 457 39.23 20.18 -19.84
CA SER A 457 37.77 20.06 -19.73
C SER A 457 37.29 18.63 -19.54
N GLN A 458 36.40 18.46 -18.55
CA GLN A 458 35.84 17.17 -18.17
C GLN A 458 34.44 17.31 -17.56
N LEU A 459 33.65 16.24 -17.62
CA LEU A 459 32.33 16.12 -17.02
C LEU A 459 32.27 14.87 -16.14
N GLU A 460 31.76 15.02 -14.92
CA GLU A 460 31.51 13.93 -13.99
C GLU A 460 30.06 13.46 -14.06
N ILE A 461 29.88 12.16 -14.33
CA ILE A 461 28.59 11.47 -14.40
C ILE A 461 28.56 10.38 -13.34
N GLU A 462 27.53 10.37 -12.50
CA GLU A 462 27.33 9.37 -11.46
C GLU A 462 26.14 8.49 -11.81
N PHE A 463 26.31 7.17 -11.73
CA PHE A 463 25.29 6.17 -12.03
C PHE A 463 24.91 5.44 -10.75
N PHE A 464 23.62 5.29 -10.49
CA PHE A 464 23.10 4.54 -9.35
C PHE A 464 21.76 3.90 -9.72
N LEU A 465 21.36 2.91 -8.93
CA LEU A 465 20.06 2.26 -9.06
C LEU A 465 19.02 2.98 -8.20
N ILE A 466 17.76 2.91 -8.60
CA ILE A 466 16.64 3.38 -7.78
C ILE A 466 15.89 2.19 -7.19
N ARG A 467 15.82 2.22 -5.85
CA ARG A 467 14.86 1.56 -4.95
C ARG A 467 13.57 1.12 -5.63
N THR A 468 13.43 -0.12 -6.08
CA THR A 468 12.11 -0.71 -6.42
C THR A 468 11.73 -1.79 -5.41
N THR A 469 10.66 -2.54 -5.66
CA THR A 469 10.26 -3.68 -4.84
C THR A 469 11.26 -4.82 -4.90
N SER A 470 11.58 -5.38 -3.74
CA SER A 470 12.44 -6.56 -3.66
C SER A 470 11.75 -7.82 -4.18
N SER A 471 12.54 -8.73 -4.76
CA SER A 471 12.03 -10.07 -5.11
C SER A 471 11.58 -10.86 -3.88
N VAL A 472 12.16 -10.56 -2.71
CA VAL A 472 11.76 -11.18 -1.45
C VAL A 472 10.34 -10.78 -1.06
N PHE A 473 10.00 -9.50 -1.21
CA PHE A 473 8.62 -9.05 -1.01
C PHE A 473 7.67 -9.71 -2.01
N ASP A 474 8.05 -9.85 -3.29
CA ASP A 474 7.23 -10.55 -4.30
C ASP A 474 6.95 -12.02 -3.89
N GLU A 475 7.91 -12.71 -3.27
CA GLU A 475 7.75 -14.09 -2.77
C GLU A 475 6.89 -14.16 -1.49
N LEU A 476 7.11 -13.24 -0.55
CA LEU A 476 6.31 -13.14 0.66
C LEU A 476 4.86 -12.77 0.35
N GLU A 477 4.62 -11.86 -0.60
CA GLU A 477 3.29 -11.49 -1.09
C GLU A 477 2.56 -12.71 -1.67
N LYS A 478 3.23 -13.51 -2.49
CA LYS A 478 2.66 -14.76 -3.03
C LYS A 478 2.30 -15.73 -1.91
N THR A 479 3.22 -15.95 -0.97
CA THR A 479 3.01 -16.86 0.17
C THR A 479 1.83 -16.42 1.02
N ASN A 480 1.76 -15.13 1.35
CA ASN A 480 0.69 -14.54 2.14
C ASN A 480 -0.68 -14.61 1.43
N ARG A 481 -0.73 -14.37 0.11
CA ARG A 481 -1.96 -14.57 -0.68
C ARG A 481 -2.48 -16.00 -0.59
N ILE A 482 -1.58 -16.98 -0.65
CA ILE A 482 -1.92 -18.40 -0.50
C ILE A 482 -2.40 -18.67 0.93
N GLU A 483 -1.70 -18.17 1.95
CA GLU A 483 -2.10 -18.32 3.36
C GLU A 483 -3.47 -17.72 3.65
N LYS A 484 -3.75 -16.47 3.24
CA LYS A 484 -5.07 -15.84 3.41
C LYS A 484 -6.17 -16.60 2.68
N ARG A 485 -5.90 -17.05 1.46
CA ARG A 485 -6.84 -17.92 0.70
C ARG A 485 -7.11 -19.21 1.49
N ASN A 486 -6.07 -19.84 2.02
CA ASN A 486 -6.18 -21.08 2.78
C ASN A 486 -6.92 -20.88 4.12
N GLN A 487 -6.67 -19.77 4.83
CA GLN A 487 -7.42 -19.38 6.03
C GLN A 487 -8.91 -19.16 5.72
N LYS A 488 -9.23 -18.51 4.59
CA LYS A 488 -10.63 -18.35 4.15
C LYS A 488 -11.27 -19.71 3.86
N ILE A 489 -10.57 -20.60 3.14
CA ILE A 489 -11.05 -21.95 2.85
C ILE A 489 -11.28 -22.73 4.16
N GLU A 490 -10.36 -22.63 5.11
CA GLU A 490 -10.45 -23.27 6.41
C GLU A 490 -11.60 -22.73 7.27
N SER A 491 -11.84 -21.42 7.24
CA SER A 491 -13.02 -20.83 7.91
C SER A 491 -14.33 -21.31 7.30
N ILE A 492 -14.37 -21.54 5.98
CA ILE A 492 -15.53 -22.10 5.29
C ILE A 492 -15.69 -23.57 5.66
N PHE A 493 -14.60 -24.34 5.64
CA PHE A 493 -14.60 -25.75 6.04
C PHE A 493 -15.16 -25.90 7.46
N ASN A 494 -14.58 -25.20 8.45
CA ASN A 494 -14.99 -25.27 9.85
C ASN A 494 -16.42 -24.76 10.09
N ARG A 495 -16.95 -23.92 9.21
CA ARG A 495 -18.34 -23.44 9.28
C ARG A 495 -19.34 -24.51 8.82
N PHE A 496 -18.95 -25.36 7.89
CA PHE A 496 -19.83 -26.38 7.29
C PHE A 496 -19.57 -27.79 7.80
N ASP A 497 -18.49 -28.01 8.55
CA ASP A 497 -18.29 -29.17 9.41
C ASP A 497 -19.22 -29.04 10.64
N GLU A 498 -20.47 -29.47 10.49
CA GLU A 498 -21.53 -29.23 11.48
C GLU A 498 -21.31 -30.02 12.78
N ASP A 499 -20.78 -31.23 12.67
CA ASP A 499 -20.51 -32.11 13.80
C ASP A 499 -19.09 -31.99 14.36
N LYS A 500 -18.24 -31.16 13.72
CA LYS A 500 -16.85 -30.86 14.12
C LYS A 500 -15.99 -32.12 14.17
N ASP A 501 -16.28 -33.10 13.30
CA ASP A 501 -15.53 -34.34 13.21
C ASP A 501 -14.23 -34.19 12.39
N GLY A 502 -14.04 -33.03 11.73
CA GLY A 502 -12.88 -32.72 10.89
C GLY A 502 -13.04 -33.17 9.43
N TYR A 503 -14.24 -33.57 9.02
CA TYR A 503 -14.56 -34.06 7.69
C TYR A 503 -15.87 -33.45 7.15
N LEU A 504 -15.90 -33.15 5.85
CA LEU A 504 -17.12 -32.79 5.13
C LEU A 504 -17.73 -34.03 4.48
N LYS A 505 -18.99 -34.30 4.80
CA LYS A 505 -19.85 -35.26 4.10
C LYS A 505 -20.40 -34.62 2.83
N VAL A 506 -21.04 -35.44 1.98
CA VAL A 506 -21.57 -35.04 0.67
C VAL A 506 -22.39 -33.73 0.71
N ARG A 507 -23.30 -33.59 1.68
CA ARG A 507 -24.19 -32.40 1.79
C ARG A 507 -23.43 -31.14 2.23
N GLU A 508 -22.53 -31.28 3.19
CA GLU A 508 -21.72 -30.20 3.73
C GLU A 508 -20.73 -29.70 2.67
N PHE A 509 -20.06 -30.62 1.98
CA PHE A 509 -19.14 -30.31 0.89
C PHE A 509 -19.82 -29.53 -0.24
N ARG A 510 -21.01 -29.97 -0.69
CA ARG A 510 -21.75 -29.30 -1.79
C ARG A 510 -21.95 -27.82 -1.47
N THR A 511 -22.37 -27.51 -0.25
CA THR A 511 -22.61 -26.14 0.18
C THR A 511 -21.28 -25.40 0.34
N ALA A 512 -20.31 -25.99 1.05
CA ALA A 512 -19.00 -25.38 1.29
C ALA A 512 -18.26 -25.01 0.00
N ILE A 513 -18.22 -25.89 -1.00
CA ILE A 513 -17.47 -25.66 -2.24
C ILE A 513 -18.11 -24.57 -3.11
N GLN A 514 -19.44 -24.42 -3.06
CA GLN A 514 -20.15 -23.31 -3.72
C GLN A 514 -19.88 -21.96 -3.03
N PHE A 515 -19.68 -21.95 -1.70
CA PHE A 515 -19.23 -20.75 -1.00
C PHE A 515 -17.80 -20.34 -1.38
N VAL A 516 -16.92 -21.31 -1.65
CA VAL A 516 -15.57 -21.02 -2.15
C VAL A 516 -15.62 -20.55 -3.61
N ASN A 517 -16.43 -21.20 -4.44
CA ASN A 517 -16.56 -20.92 -5.86
C ASN A 517 -18.03 -20.69 -6.24
N SER A 518 -18.47 -19.43 -6.19
CA SER A 518 -19.85 -19.04 -6.47
C SER A 518 -20.30 -19.29 -7.90
N THR A 519 -19.37 -19.53 -8.83
CA THR A 519 -19.70 -19.86 -10.23
C THR A 519 -20.02 -21.33 -10.44
N LEU A 520 -19.72 -22.21 -9.47
CA LEU A 520 -19.96 -23.64 -9.57
C LEU A 520 -21.47 -23.94 -9.42
N THR A 521 -22.06 -24.61 -10.41
CA THR A 521 -23.49 -24.99 -10.35
C THR A 521 -23.72 -26.03 -9.26
N ARG A 522 -24.96 -26.09 -8.75
CA ARG A 522 -25.38 -27.12 -7.78
C ARG A 522 -25.10 -28.50 -8.33
N SER A 523 -25.44 -28.75 -9.60
CA SER A 523 -25.14 -30.01 -10.27
C SER A 523 -23.66 -30.36 -10.28
N LEU A 524 -22.79 -29.46 -10.73
CA LEU A 524 -21.34 -29.72 -10.75
C LEU A 524 -20.78 -30.00 -9.35
N SER A 525 -21.24 -29.30 -8.32
CA SER A 525 -20.79 -29.54 -6.94
C SER A 525 -21.07 -30.97 -6.46
N VAL A 526 -22.16 -31.58 -6.92
CA VAL A 526 -22.53 -32.96 -6.57
C VAL A 526 -21.62 -33.98 -7.24
N PHE A 527 -21.38 -33.81 -8.55
CA PHE A 527 -20.50 -34.69 -9.30
C PHE A 527 -19.01 -34.45 -8.99
N LEU A 528 -18.65 -33.35 -8.31
CA LEU A 528 -17.26 -33.11 -7.93
C LEU A 528 -16.82 -33.92 -6.71
N PHE A 529 -17.73 -34.16 -5.75
CA PHE A 529 -17.41 -34.82 -4.47
C PHE A 529 -16.70 -36.18 -4.63
N PRO A 530 -17.21 -37.14 -5.43
CA PRO A 530 -16.60 -38.47 -5.55
C PRO A 530 -15.22 -38.46 -6.21
N CYS A 531 -14.85 -37.37 -6.90
CA CYS A 531 -13.53 -37.26 -7.53
C CYS A 531 -12.40 -37.12 -6.50
N PHE A 532 -12.73 -36.77 -5.26
CA PHE A 532 -11.76 -36.45 -4.20
C PHE A 532 -12.05 -37.14 -2.88
N ALA A 533 -13.30 -37.56 -2.62
CA ALA A 533 -13.69 -38.17 -1.37
C ALA A 533 -12.98 -39.50 -1.11
N VAL A 534 -12.51 -39.68 0.12
CA VAL A 534 -11.98 -40.96 0.63
C VAL A 534 -12.94 -41.46 1.70
N ASN A 535 -13.46 -42.67 1.55
CA ASN A 535 -14.49 -43.23 2.44
C ASN A 535 -15.74 -42.33 2.60
N ASN A 536 -16.18 -41.68 1.51
CA ASN A 536 -17.31 -40.72 1.50
C ASN A 536 -17.14 -39.52 2.44
N GLN A 537 -15.90 -39.13 2.72
CA GLN A 537 -15.55 -37.98 3.54
C GLN A 537 -14.42 -37.18 2.89
N ILE A 538 -14.39 -35.87 3.13
CA ILE A 538 -13.34 -34.96 2.66
C ILE A 538 -12.80 -34.19 3.87
N ASN A 539 -11.53 -34.42 4.22
CA ASN A 539 -10.86 -33.63 5.24
C ASN A 539 -10.38 -32.27 4.67
N LEU A 540 -9.88 -31.40 5.55
CA LEU A 540 -9.41 -30.06 5.17
C LEU A 540 -8.32 -30.08 4.09
N THR A 541 -7.39 -31.03 4.14
CA THR A 541 -6.29 -31.13 3.16
C THR A 541 -6.83 -31.40 1.76
N ILE A 542 -7.69 -32.42 1.62
CA ILE A 542 -8.35 -32.76 0.36
C ILE A 542 -9.24 -31.61 -0.10
N PHE A 543 -9.95 -30.94 0.83
CA PHE A 543 -10.76 -29.77 0.49
C PHE A 543 -9.92 -28.64 -0.12
N LYS A 544 -8.73 -28.35 0.43
CA LYS A 544 -7.78 -27.38 -0.14
C LYS A 544 -7.36 -27.80 -1.56
N GLU A 545 -7.02 -29.07 -1.79
CA GLU A 545 -6.66 -29.60 -3.12
C GLU A 545 -7.79 -29.42 -4.15
N VAL A 546 -9.04 -29.71 -3.78
CA VAL A 546 -10.21 -29.50 -4.65
C VAL A 546 -10.27 -28.05 -5.13
N THR A 547 -10.07 -27.09 -4.23
CA THR A 547 -10.14 -25.66 -4.58
C THR A 547 -8.98 -25.22 -5.49
N GLU A 548 -7.82 -25.88 -5.42
CA GLU A 548 -6.68 -25.61 -6.30
C GLU A 548 -6.95 -26.15 -7.70
N VAL A 549 -7.47 -27.38 -7.80
CA VAL A 549 -7.88 -27.98 -9.07
C VAL A 549 -8.93 -27.11 -9.77
N LEU A 550 -9.96 -26.67 -9.04
CA LEU A 550 -10.98 -25.77 -9.61
C LEU A 550 -10.40 -24.45 -10.11
N ALA A 551 -9.45 -23.87 -9.37
CA ALA A 551 -8.78 -22.63 -9.77
C ALA A 551 -7.96 -22.80 -11.06
N SER A 552 -7.32 -23.96 -11.25
CA SER A 552 -6.55 -24.27 -12.47
C SER A 552 -7.40 -24.28 -13.75
N PHE A 553 -8.70 -24.54 -13.62
CA PHE A 553 -9.65 -24.57 -14.74
C PHE A 553 -10.25 -23.19 -15.09
N ASN A 554 -9.80 -22.10 -14.45
CA ASN A 554 -10.40 -20.77 -14.58
C ASN A 554 -11.93 -20.78 -14.39
N ASN A 555 -12.44 -21.68 -13.55
CA ASN A 555 -13.87 -21.89 -13.31
C ASN A 555 -14.72 -22.25 -14.54
N SER A 556 -14.11 -22.79 -15.60
CA SER A 556 -14.85 -23.26 -16.77
C SER A 556 -15.66 -24.52 -16.44
N HIS A 557 -17.00 -24.46 -16.58
CA HIS A 557 -17.89 -25.61 -16.39
C HIS A 557 -17.56 -26.77 -17.33
N GLU A 558 -17.14 -26.46 -18.56
CA GLU A 558 -16.73 -27.47 -19.54
C GLU A 558 -15.45 -28.18 -19.08
N ALA A 559 -14.44 -27.44 -18.62
CA ALA A 559 -13.21 -28.03 -18.12
C ALA A 559 -13.42 -28.90 -16.88
N ILE A 560 -14.26 -28.45 -15.95
CA ILE A 560 -14.63 -29.21 -14.74
C ILE A 560 -15.42 -30.48 -15.12
N THR A 561 -16.40 -30.36 -16.03
CA THR A 561 -17.18 -31.51 -16.49
C THR A 561 -16.29 -32.54 -17.18
N LYS A 562 -15.33 -32.09 -17.98
CA LYS A 562 -14.35 -32.95 -18.64
C LYS A 562 -13.41 -33.64 -17.66
N TYR A 563 -13.02 -32.96 -16.59
CA TYR A 563 -12.26 -33.56 -15.49
C TYR A 563 -13.04 -34.71 -14.83
N ILE A 564 -14.31 -34.46 -14.46
CA ILE A 564 -15.20 -35.48 -13.86
C ILE A 564 -15.41 -36.64 -14.84
N TYR A 565 -15.67 -36.35 -16.10
CA TYR A 565 -15.88 -37.37 -17.14
C TYR A 565 -14.67 -38.33 -17.24
N ASN A 566 -13.47 -37.76 -17.31
CA ASN A 566 -12.23 -38.53 -17.38
C ASN A 566 -11.94 -39.31 -16.09
N PHE A 567 -12.39 -38.82 -14.94
CA PHE A 567 -12.28 -39.54 -13.67
C PHE A 567 -13.16 -40.80 -13.65
N ILE A 568 -14.38 -40.70 -14.19
CA ILE A 568 -15.32 -41.83 -14.27
C ILE A 568 -14.87 -42.85 -15.33
N ASP A 569 -14.38 -42.38 -16.47
CA ASP A 569 -13.82 -43.24 -17.53
C ASP A 569 -12.40 -43.72 -17.18
N GLN A 570 -12.31 -44.54 -16.13
CA GLN A 570 -11.05 -45.09 -15.61
C GLN A 570 -10.26 -45.88 -16.68
N ASN A 571 -10.96 -46.46 -17.66
CA ASN A 571 -10.36 -47.27 -18.73
C ASN A 571 -9.93 -46.43 -19.94
N LYS A 572 -10.23 -45.12 -19.95
CA LYS A 572 -9.92 -44.17 -21.04
C LYS A 572 -10.45 -44.62 -22.40
N ILE A 573 -11.61 -45.26 -22.40
CA ILE A 573 -12.23 -45.81 -23.62
C ILE A 573 -12.94 -44.69 -24.41
N GLY A 574 -13.19 -43.54 -23.76
CA GLY A 574 -13.93 -42.41 -24.34
C GLY A 574 -15.44 -42.54 -24.16
N SER A 575 -15.90 -43.43 -23.27
CA SER A 575 -17.31 -43.59 -22.90
C SER A 575 -17.45 -44.13 -21.47
N ILE A 576 -18.50 -43.70 -20.77
CA ILE A 576 -18.80 -44.14 -19.40
C ILE A 576 -19.81 -45.30 -19.44
N THR A 577 -19.44 -46.47 -18.92
CA THR A 577 -20.35 -47.62 -18.79
C THR A 577 -21.34 -47.43 -17.64
N LEU A 578 -22.48 -48.13 -17.70
CA LEU A 578 -23.48 -48.11 -16.61
C LEU A 578 -22.87 -48.49 -15.25
N THR A 579 -21.98 -49.48 -15.21
CA THR A 579 -21.31 -49.91 -13.97
C THR A 579 -20.39 -48.82 -13.42
N GLN A 580 -19.60 -48.16 -14.28
CA GLN A 580 -18.76 -47.02 -13.87
C GLN A 580 -19.60 -45.87 -13.33
N PHE A 581 -20.71 -45.55 -14.01
CA PHE A 581 -21.63 -44.50 -13.58
C PHE A 581 -22.27 -44.82 -12.23
N ILE A 582 -22.83 -46.01 -12.04
CA ILE A 582 -23.48 -46.41 -10.78
C ILE A 582 -22.48 -46.37 -9.62
N ASN A 583 -21.30 -46.97 -9.79
CA ASN A 583 -20.26 -46.98 -8.75
C ASN A 583 -19.86 -45.56 -8.31
N PHE A 584 -19.79 -44.64 -9.28
CA PHE A 584 -19.51 -43.23 -9.02
C PHE A 584 -20.71 -42.51 -8.37
N ALA A 585 -21.91 -42.70 -8.91
CA ALA A 585 -23.11 -41.97 -8.53
C ALA A 585 -23.63 -42.36 -7.13
N HIS A 586 -23.36 -43.57 -6.63
CA HIS A 586 -23.67 -43.90 -5.23
C HIS A 586 -23.04 -42.95 -4.23
N GLN A 587 -21.80 -42.50 -4.50
CA GLN A 587 -21.10 -41.55 -3.64
C GLN A 587 -21.66 -40.14 -3.74
N THR A 588 -22.39 -39.85 -4.82
CA THR A 588 -23.00 -38.54 -5.01
C THR A 588 -24.29 -38.33 -4.24
N GLN A 589 -25.00 -39.37 -3.75
CA GLN A 589 -26.34 -39.24 -3.14
C GLN A 589 -27.34 -38.45 -4.01
N ILE A 590 -27.39 -38.74 -5.31
CA ILE A 590 -28.39 -38.16 -6.25
C ILE A 590 -29.66 -39.00 -6.38
N ALA A 591 -29.61 -40.25 -5.95
CA ALA A 591 -30.69 -41.21 -6.01
C ALA A 591 -30.49 -42.26 -4.91
N ASP A 592 -31.58 -42.86 -4.44
CA ASP A 592 -31.57 -43.77 -3.30
C ASP A 592 -31.49 -45.24 -3.71
N SER A 593 -31.58 -45.54 -5.01
CA SER A 593 -31.49 -46.91 -5.54
C SER A 593 -30.79 -47.02 -6.90
N ASP A 594 -30.15 -48.16 -7.15
CA ASP A 594 -29.54 -48.53 -8.44
C ASP A 594 -30.55 -48.43 -9.59
N LYS A 595 -31.83 -48.69 -9.31
CA LYS A 595 -32.92 -48.62 -10.29
C LYS A 595 -33.14 -47.18 -10.76
N GLU A 596 -33.09 -46.20 -9.86
CA GLU A 596 -33.20 -44.79 -10.20
C GLU A 596 -31.96 -44.28 -10.96
N LEU A 597 -30.76 -44.70 -10.54
CA LEU A 597 -29.52 -44.39 -11.26
C LEU A 597 -29.50 -44.98 -12.67
N THR A 598 -30.01 -46.21 -12.83
CA THR A 598 -30.14 -46.87 -14.13
C THR A 598 -31.15 -46.15 -15.01
N ASN A 599 -32.27 -45.70 -14.46
CA ASN A 599 -33.25 -44.90 -15.20
C ASN A 599 -32.68 -43.56 -15.63
N LEU A 600 -31.94 -42.89 -14.75
CA LEU A 600 -31.24 -41.64 -15.06
C LEU A 600 -30.24 -41.85 -16.20
N PHE A 601 -29.37 -42.85 -16.10
CA PHE A 601 -28.42 -43.22 -17.15
C PHE A 601 -29.12 -43.44 -18.50
N ASN A 602 -30.15 -44.29 -18.52
CA ASN A 602 -30.89 -44.62 -19.74
C ASN A 602 -31.63 -43.41 -20.35
N SER A 603 -31.99 -42.40 -19.55
CA SER A 603 -32.64 -41.19 -20.04
C SER A 603 -31.71 -40.26 -20.82
N PHE A 604 -30.39 -40.40 -20.63
CA PHE A 604 -29.36 -39.60 -21.28
C PHE A 604 -28.51 -40.39 -22.30
N ASP A 605 -28.59 -41.72 -22.32
CA ASP A 605 -28.09 -42.60 -23.40
C ASP A 605 -29.04 -42.53 -24.62
N TYR A 606 -28.89 -41.47 -25.42
CA TYR A 606 -29.81 -41.19 -26.53
C TYR A 606 -29.60 -42.14 -27.71
N ASP A 607 -28.37 -42.58 -27.91
CA ASP A 607 -28.00 -43.49 -29.00
C ASP A 607 -28.18 -44.97 -28.65
N LYS A 608 -28.53 -45.28 -27.39
CA LYS A 608 -28.74 -46.64 -26.85
C LYS A 608 -27.47 -47.48 -26.94
N SER A 609 -26.30 -46.85 -26.88
CA SER A 609 -25.00 -47.52 -26.90
C SER A 609 -24.73 -48.32 -25.63
N LYS A 610 -25.54 -48.14 -24.57
CA LYS A 610 -25.32 -48.63 -23.20
C LYS A 610 -24.08 -48.00 -22.55
N THR A 611 -23.63 -46.88 -23.08
CA THR A 611 -22.53 -46.05 -22.57
C THR A 611 -22.89 -44.57 -22.68
N LEU A 612 -22.27 -43.70 -21.89
CA LEU A 612 -22.44 -42.25 -22.03
C LEU A 612 -21.21 -41.63 -22.70
N SER A 613 -21.43 -41.01 -23.85
CA SER A 613 -20.43 -40.12 -24.47
C SER A 613 -20.25 -38.85 -23.63
N TYR A 614 -19.15 -38.12 -23.83
CA TYR A 614 -18.93 -36.84 -23.16
C TYR A 614 -20.08 -35.85 -23.37
N LYS A 615 -20.67 -35.84 -24.58
CA LYS A 615 -21.77 -34.91 -24.92
C LYS A 615 -23.05 -35.25 -24.16
N GLU A 616 -23.34 -36.53 -23.98
CA GLU A 616 -24.50 -37.02 -23.20
C GLU A 616 -24.28 -36.77 -21.71
N PHE A 617 -23.09 -37.07 -21.20
CA PHE A 617 -22.72 -36.80 -19.81
C PHE A 617 -22.75 -35.31 -19.47
N TYR A 618 -22.24 -34.46 -20.37
CA TYR A 618 -22.29 -33.00 -20.22
C TYR A 618 -23.73 -32.49 -20.12
N ARG A 619 -24.63 -32.99 -20.98
CA ARG A 619 -26.07 -32.66 -20.90
C ARG A 619 -26.71 -33.15 -19.61
N MET A 620 -26.37 -34.35 -19.17
CA MET A 620 -26.87 -34.89 -17.91
C MET A 620 -26.49 -33.99 -16.73
N ILE A 621 -25.22 -33.59 -16.61
CA ILE A 621 -24.79 -32.66 -15.55
C ILE A 621 -25.53 -31.32 -15.60
N GLN A 622 -25.88 -30.82 -16.79
CA GLN A 622 -26.63 -29.57 -16.92
C GLN A 622 -28.11 -29.70 -16.54
N CYS A 623 -28.72 -30.87 -16.78
CA CYS A 623 -30.17 -31.07 -16.63
C CYS A 623 -30.58 -31.72 -15.31
N VAL A 624 -29.65 -32.33 -14.57
CA VAL A 624 -29.95 -32.96 -13.28
C VAL A 624 -30.36 -31.88 -12.27
N VAL A 625 -31.66 -31.89 -11.93
CA VAL A 625 -32.25 -31.07 -10.87
C VAL A 625 -31.96 -31.75 -9.54
N ILE A 626 -31.30 -31.05 -8.64
CA ILE A 626 -31.00 -31.51 -7.28
C ILE A 626 -31.76 -30.62 -6.33
N ASP A 627 -32.81 -31.17 -5.72
CA ASP A 627 -33.56 -30.51 -4.65
C ASP A 627 -32.65 -30.19 -3.44
#